data_AF-A0A060UTM6-F1
#
_entry.id   AF-A0A060UTM6-F1
#
_cell.length_a   1.000
_cell.length_b   1.000
_cell.length_c   1.000
_cell.angle_alpha   90.00
_cell.angle_beta   90.00
_cell.angle_gamma   90.00
#
_symmetry.space_group_name_H-M   'P 1'
#
loop_
_entity.id
_entity.type
_entity.pdbx_description
1 polymer ?
#
loop_
_entity_poly.entity_id
_entity_poly.type
_entity_poly.pdbx_seq_one_letter_code
_entity_poly.pdbx_strand_id
1 'polypeptide(L)'
;MRHVLLIDGNNIGYASMYVPALSHLAHRGQPTGGIMGLAQSVMRISSLYPGAVPVVLWDGHAAWRKSLCPEYKANRKDTPEKVAVADSWRQQQPLASTLLLHMGVIQMRAVDAEADDLAGRLCLNETPAAHGIDRVTMVSGDTDWWQALSPGVDWFTPITDKPMSLEMLRTAAAKDGPFAGPDEYLLAKAVAGDPSDNIPGVPGVGMATALKLLRLHGGLEGIQQSVD
;
A
#
# COMPACT_ATOMS: atom_id res chain seq x y z
N MET A 1 -8.65 -20.29 13.97
CA MET A 1 -8.92 -19.28 12.93
C MET A 1 -7.59 -18.94 12.28
N ARG A 2 -7.42 -19.16 10.97
CA ARG A 2 -6.19 -18.84 10.24
C ARG A 2 -6.22 -17.37 9.85
N HIS A 3 -5.23 -16.61 10.32
CA HIS A 3 -5.09 -15.18 10.04
C HIS A 3 -3.74 -14.94 9.37
N VAL A 4 -3.72 -14.22 8.26
CA VAL A 4 -2.51 -13.81 7.54
C VAL A 4 -2.33 -12.29 7.62
N LEU A 5 -1.09 -11.84 7.81
CA LEU A 5 -0.72 -10.43 7.70
C LEU A 5 0.04 -10.24 6.38
N LEU A 6 -0.51 -9.46 5.46
CA LEU A 6 0.18 -9.10 4.21
C LEU A 6 0.87 -7.76 4.42
N ILE A 7 2.19 -7.74 4.53
CA ILE A 7 2.97 -6.57 4.91
C ILE A 7 3.68 -5.99 3.68
N ASP A 8 3.46 -4.71 3.41
CA ASP A 8 4.16 -3.98 2.36
C ASP A 8 5.60 -3.63 2.80
N GLY A 9 6.56 -4.46 2.39
CA GLY A 9 7.95 -4.31 2.81
C GLY A 9 8.58 -3.00 2.33
N ASN A 10 8.22 -2.56 1.12
CA ASN A 10 8.76 -1.34 0.52
C ASN A 10 8.24 -0.09 1.24
N ASN A 11 6.92 -0.01 1.46
CA ASN A 11 6.28 1.12 2.12
C ASN A 11 6.73 1.25 3.59
N ILE A 12 6.66 0.16 4.36
CA ILE A 12 6.99 0.19 5.79
C ILE A 12 8.49 0.45 6.03
N GLY A 13 9.36 -0.18 5.23
CA GLY A 13 10.80 0.05 5.32
C GLY A 13 11.21 1.46 4.90
N TYR A 14 10.60 2.01 3.85
CA TYR A 14 10.84 3.39 3.43
C TYR A 14 10.35 4.40 4.48
N ALA A 15 9.15 4.21 5.03
CA ALA A 15 8.61 5.06 6.09
C ALA A 15 9.51 5.08 7.34
N SER A 16 10.15 3.94 7.65
CA SER A 16 11.09 3.83 8.77
C SER A 16 12.31 4.74 8.63
N MET A 17 12.71 5.10 7.40
CA MET A 17 13.83 6.02 7.15
C MET A 17 13.56 7.46 7.61
N TYR A 18 12.28 7.81 7.81
CA TYR A 18 11.86 9.14 8.29
C TYR A 18 11.63 9.18 9.80
N VAL A 19 11.74 8.06 10.50
CA VAL A 19 11.60 8.02 11.97
C VAL A 19 12.90 8.55 12.59
N PRO A 20 12.89 9.67 13.36
CA PRO A 20 14.11 10.30 13.86
C PRO A 20 15.01 9.38 14.69
N ALA A 21 14.42 8.44 15.43
CA ALA A 21 15.15 7.46 16.23
C ALA A 21 15.87 6.39 15.38
N LEU A 22 15.50 6.23 14.10
CA LEU A 22 16.03 5.22 13.19
C LEU A 22 16.87 5.83 12.06
N SER A 23 16.53 7.05 11.60
CA SER A 23 17.11 7.70 10.42
C SER A 23 18.62 7.90 10.51
N HIS A 24 19.17 8.01 11.73
CA HIS A 24 20.60 8.21 11.98
C HIS A 24 21.36 6.91 12.31
N LEU A 25 20.69 5.76 12.35
CA LEU A 25 21.34 4.49 12.67
C LEU A 25 22.27 4.06 11.54
N ALA A 26 23.52 3.76 11.89
CA ALA A 26 24.51 3.22 10.98
C ALA A 26 25.47 2.26 11.69
N HIS A 27 25.98 1.29 10.94
CA HIS A 27 27.05 0.39 11.39
C HIS A 27 28.20 0.45 10.39
N ARG A 28 29.40 0.81 10.85
CA ARG A 28 30.60 0.95 10.00
C ARG A 28 30.38 1.81 8.74
N GLY A 29 29.61 2.90 8.89
CA GLY A 29 29.28 3.82 7.80
C GLY A 29 28.13 3.35 6.88
N GLN A 30 27.60 2.15 7.07
CA GLN A 30 26.41 1.69 6.34
C GLN A 30 25.14 2.07 7.11
N PRO A 31 24.17 2.78 6.50
CA PRO A 31 22.88 3.05 7.12
C PRO A 31 22.12 1.75 7.44
N THR A 32 21.49 1.69 8.61
CA THR A 32 20.75 0.50 9.09
C THR A 32 19.32 0.82 9.57
N GLY A 33 18.89 2.07 9.47
CA GLY A 33 17.59 2.53 9.97
C GLY A 33 16.39 1.77 9.38
N GLY A 34 16.39 1.55 8.06
CA GLY A 34 15.31 0.84 7.37
C GLY A 34 15.28 -0.65 7.70
N ILE A 35 16.45 -1.27 7.86
CA ILE A 35 16.60 -2.67 8.30
C ILE A 35 15.95 -2.86 9.67
N MET A 36 16.35 -2.02 10.65
CA MET A 36 15.83 -2.09 12.02
C MET A 36 14.36 -1.75 12.08
N GLY A 37 13.92 -0.70 11.38
CA GLY A 37 12.53 -0.24 11.41
C GLY A 37 11.54 -1.22 10.80
N LEU A 38 11.90 -1.86 9.68
CA LEU A 38 11.05 -2.89 9.08
C LEU A 38 10.94 -4.11 10.01
N ALA A 39 12.06 -4.59 10.56
CA ALA A 39 12.04 -5.72 11.50
C ALA A 39 11.24 -5.41 12.77
N GLN A 40 11.42 -4.22 13.35
CA GLN A 40 10.64 -3.75 14.51
C GLN A 40 9.15 -3.68 14.19
N SER A 41 8.78 -3.16 13.01
CA SER A 41 7.38 -3.09 12.59
C SER A 41 6.77 -4.47 12.46
N VAL A 42 7.46 -5.42 11.80
CA VAL A 42 6.99 -6.81 11.65
C VAL A 42 6.80 -7.47 13.02
N MET A 43 7.74 -7.30 13.95
CA MET A 43 7.61 -7.83 15.31
C MET A 43 6.42 -7.21 16.05
N ARG A 44 6.28 -5.88 15.99
CA ARG A 44 5.18 -5.14 16.63
C ARG A 44 3.82 -5.58 16.09
N ILE A 45 3.67 -5.67 14.78
CA ILE A 45 2.39 -6.08 14.18
C ILE A 45 2.09 -7.53 14.54
N SER A 46 3.09 -8.41 14.51
CA SER A 46 2.91 -9.81 14.91
C SER A 46 2.48 -9.95 16.37
N SER A 47 2.89 -9.03 17.26
CA SER A 47 2.42 -9.01 18.65
C SER A 47 1.00 -8.44 18.81
N LEU A 48 0.58 -7.52 17.94
CA LEU A 48 -0.80 -7.03 17.88
C LEU A 48 -1.80 -8.09 17.38
N TYR A 49 -1.32 -9.05 16.58
CA TYR A 49 -2.12 -10.14 16.04
C TYR A 49 -1.54 -11.52 16.39
N PRO A 50 -1.61 -11.95 17.67
CA PRO A 50 -1.03 -13.23 18.10
C PRO A 50 -1.57 -14.41 17.30
N GLY A 51 -0.66 -15.23 16.76
CA GLY A 51 -0.99 -16.41 15.96
C GLY A 51 -1.28 -16.13 14.48
N ALA A 52 -1.26 -14.86 14.03
CA ALA A 52 -1.29 -14.54 12.62
C ALA A 52 0.05 -14.84 11.94
N VAL A 53 0.02 -15.23 10.67
CA VAL A 53 1.21 -15.55 9.88
C VAL A 53 1.65 -14.31 9.09
N PRO A 54 2.82 -13.72 9.37
CA PRO A 54 3.32 -12.57 8.61
C PRO A 54 3.92 -13.01 7.27
N VAL A 55 3.50 -12.32 6.21
CA VAL A 55 4.00 -12.46 4.85
C VAL A 55 4.38 -11.06 4.34
N VAL A 56 5.66 -10.85 4.05
CA VAL A 56 6.14 -9.58 3.48
C VAL A 56 6.09 -9.64 1.95
N LEU A 57 5.42 -8.67 1.35
CA LEU A 57 5.34 -8.47 -0.10
C LEU A 57 6.36 -7.40 -0.50
N TRP A 58 7.09 -7.67 -1.57
CA TRP A 58 8.10 -6.77 -2.12
C TRP A 58 7.77 -6.36 -3.55
N ASP A 59 8.15 -5.12 -3.90
CA ASP A 59 7.98 -4.63 -5.28
C ASP A 59 8.88 -5.36 -6.27
N GLY A 60 8.29 -5.82 -7.36
CA GLY A 60 9.00 -6.16 -8.60
C GLY A 60 9.23 -4.95 -9.49
N HIS A 61 9.41 -5.22 -10.78
CA HIS A 61 9.56 -4.21 -11.82
C HIS A 61 8.33 -4.13 -12.73
N ALA A 62 7.33 -3.35 -12.33
CA ALA A 62 6.10 -3.11 -13.09
C ALA A 62 6.30 -2.11 -14.26
N ALA A 63 7.11 -2.49 -15.26
CA ALA A 63 7.42 -1.62 -16.41
C ALA A 63 6.16 -1.16 -17.18
N TRP A 64 5.13 -2.00 -17.21
CA TRP A 64 3.86 -1.72 -17.89
C TRP A 64 3.15 -0.46 -17.37
N ARG A 65 3.30 -0.11 -16.08
CA ARG A 65 2.73 1.12 -15.53
C ARG A 65 3.29 2.36 -16.20
N LYS A 66 4.60 2.38 -16.48
CA LYS A 66 5.26 3.49 -17.18
C LYS A 66 4.92 3.53 -18.66
N SER A 67 4.62 2.39 -19.26
CA SER A 67 4.11 2.35 -20.64
C SER A 67 2.73 3.01 -20.76
N LEU A 68 1.89 2.90 -19.71
CA LEU A 68 0.57 3.54 -19.65
C LEU A 68 0.64 5.01 -19.22
N CYS A 69 1.48 5.32 -18.23
CA CYS A 69 1.69 6.66 -17.69
C CYS A 69 3.20 6.92 -17.54
N PRO A 70 3.87 7.56 -18.52
CA PRO A 70 5.32 7.77 -18.49
C PRO A 70 5.82 8.52 -17.26
N GLU A 71 5.00 9.40 -16.70
CA GLU A 71 5.32 10.20 -15.52
C GLU A 71 5.05 9.48 -14.19
N TYR A 72 4.61 8.23 -14.22
CA TYR A 72 4.29 7.44 -13.04
C TYR A 72 5.46 7.37 -12.05
N LYS A 73 5.19 7.76 -10.79
CA LYS A 73 6.14 7.85 -9.68
C LYS A 73 7.36 8.75 -9.95
N ALA A 74 7.31 9.64 -10.95
CA ALA A 74 8.44 10.51 -11.31
C ALA A 74 8.78 11.53 -10.20
N ASN A 75 7.77 12.02 -9.48
CA ASN A 75 7.91 12.93 -8.35
C ASN A 75 8.58 12.32 -7.11
N ARG A 76 8.70 10.99 -7.01
CA ARG A 76 9.36 10.33 -5.87
C ARG A 76 10.87 10.62 -5.82
N LYS A 77 11.43 11.23 -6.87
CA LYS A 77 12.85 11.60 -7.02
C LYS A 77 13.04 13.08 -7.39
N ASP A 78 12.08 13.93 -7.06
CA ASP A 78 12.09 15.36 -7.42
C ASP A 78 13.09 16.21 -6.60
N THR A 79 13.47 15.76 -5.40
CA THR A 79 14.48 16.45 -4.56
C THR A 79 15.71 15.58 -4.28
N PRO A 80 16.92 16.17 -4.15
CA PRO A 80 18.13 15.43 -3.80
C PRO A 80 18.01 14.64 -2.49
N GLU A 81 17.27 15.18 -1.51
CA GLU A 81 17.04 14.53 -0.23
C GLU A 81 16.19 13.25 -0.38
N LYS A 82 15.07 13.30 -1.12
CA LYS A 82 14.24 12.12 -1.38
C LYS A 82 15.02 11.06 -2.17
N VAL A 83 15.83 11.48 -3.13
CA VAL A 83 16.72 10.57 -3.89
C VAL A 83 17.68 9.87 -2.94
N ALA A 84 18.36 10.60 -2.06
CA ALA A 84 19.30 10.03 -1.09
C ALA A 84 18.62 9.03 -0.15
N VAL A 85 17.42 9.32 0.35
CA VAL A 85 16.65 8.40 1.21
C VAL A 85 16.23 7.15 0.43
N ALA A 86 15.70 7.30 -0.77
CA ALA A 86 15.26 6.18 -1.60
C ALA A 86 16.43 5.26 -1.99
N ASP A 87 17.58 5.83 -2.32
CA ASP A 87 18.77 5.05 -2.66
C ASP A 87 19.37 4.37 -1.42
N SER A 88 19.39 5.05 -0.26
CA SER A 88 19.78 4.45 1.01
C SER A 88 18.87 3.28 1.40
N TRP A 89 17.55 3.41 1.22
CA TRP A 89 16.61 2.31 1.45
C TRP A 89 16.86 1.15 0.48
N ARG A 90 17.03 1.44 -0.82
CA ARG A 90 17.33 0.40 -1.84
C ARG A 90 18.58 -0.41 -1.48
N GLN A 91 19.63 0.24 -0.96
CA GLN A 91 20.85 -0.44 -0.52
C GLN A 91 20.64 -1.32 0.72
N GLN A 92 19.68 -0.97 1.58
CA GLN A 92 19.36 -1.71 2.81
C GLN A 92 18.42 -2.91 2.58
N GLN A 93 17.60 -2.89 1.54
CA GLN A 93 16.59 -3.92 1.26
C GLN A 93 17.14 -5.37 1.27
N PRO A 94 18.29 -5.70 0.65
CA PRO A 94 18.80 -7.07 0.65
C PRO A 94 19.11 -7.60 2.05
N LEU A 95 19.68 -6.75 2.92
CA LEU A 95 19.96 -7.11 4.31
C LEU A 95 18.69 -7.17 5.15
N ALA A 96 17.73 -6.27 4.92
CA ALA A 96 16.42 -6.33 5.57
C ALA A 96 15.69 -7.64 5.23
N SER A 97 15.67 -8.03 3.95
CA SER A 97 15.10 -9.30 3.50
C SER A 97 15.82 -10.51 4.10
N THR A 98 17.16 -10.46 4.19
CA THR A 98 17.95 -11.51 4.84
C THR A 98 17.61 -11.63 6.33
N LEU A 99 17.50 -10.52 7.04
CA LEU A 99 17.11 -10.51 8.45
C LEU A 99 15.72 -11.12 8.66
N LEU A 100 14.74 -10.70 7.85
CA LEU A 100 13.37 -11.22 7.91
C LEU A 100 13.32 -12.73 7.63
N LEU A 101 14.14 -13.23 6.71
CA LEU A 101 14.28 -14.67 6.46
C LEU A 101 14.77 -15.41 7.71
N HIS A 102 15.79 -14.88 8.39
CA HIS A 102 16.30 -15.48 9.64
C HIS A 102 15.31 -15.37 10.81
N MET A 103 14.39 -14.40 10.77
CA MET A 103 13.26 -14.30 11.69
C MET A 103 12.12 -15.28 11.38
N GLY A 104 12.23 -16.06 10.28
CA GLY A 104 11.19 -17.00 9.84
C GLY A 104 10.00 -16.33 9.15
N VAL A 105 10.15 -15.09 8.68
CA VAL A 105 9.10 -14.34 7.99
C VAL A 105 9.04 -14.76 6.53
N ILE A 106 7.85 -15.14 6.06
CA ILE A 106 7.61 -15.52 4.67
C ILE A 106 7.70 -14.25 3.80
N GLN A 107 8.30 -14.37 2.62
CA GLN A 107 8.50 -13.23 1.71
C GLN A 107 8.07 -13.61 0.29
N MET A 108 7.42 -12.69 -0.40
CA MET A 108 6.97 -12.86 -1.79
C MET A 108 7.37 -11.66 -2.64
N ARG A 109 7.72 -11.94 -3.89
CA ARG A 109 8.03 -10.92 -4.91
C ARG A 109 7.61 -11.47 -6.27
N ALA A 110 6.83 -10.69 -7.02
CA ALA A 110 6.63 -10.91 -8.44
C ALA A 110 7.72 -10.16 -9.22
N VAL A 111 8.16 -10.70 -10.36
CA VAL A 111 9.22 -10.05 -11.14
C VAL A 111 8.71 -8.80 -11.84
N ASP A 112 7.46 -8.81 -12.28
CA ASP A 112 6.82 -7.85 -13.19
C ASP A 112 5.64 -7.08 -12.55
N ALA A 113 5.48 -7.18 -11.24
CA ALA A 113 4.38 -6.55 -10.49
C ALA A 113 4.87 -5.94 -9.17
N GLU A 114 4.17 -4.93 -8.65
CA GLU A 114 4.46 -4.30 -7.36
C GLU A 114 3.81 -5.07 -6.20
N ALA A 115 4.16 -4.72 -4.96
CA ALA A 115 3.54 -5.33 -3.77
C ALA A 115 2.01 -5.12 -3.76
N ASP A 116 1.53 -4.00 -4.31
CA ASP A 116 0.12 -3.67 -4.48
C ASP A 116 -0.63 -4.73 -5.31
N ASP A 117 -0.01 -5.20 -6.40
CA ASP A 117 -0.60 -6.20 -7.29
C ASP A 117 -0.71 -7.57 -6.60
N LEU A 118 0.33 -7.94 -5.83
CA LEU A 118 0.33 -9.17 -5.05
C LEU A 118 -0.75 -9.13 -3.98
N ALA A 119 -0.86 -8.02 -3.23
CA ALA A 119 -1.89 -7.85 -2.21
C ALA A 119 -3.29 -7.93 -2.81
N GLY A 120 -3.53 -7.18 -3.90
CA GLY A 120 -4.80 -7.21 -4.62
C GLY A 120 -5.16 -8.61 -5.08
N ARG A 121 -4.21 -9.35 -5.69
CA ARG A 121 -4.46 -10.70 -6.18
C ARG A 121 -4.77 -11.70 -5.06
N LEU A 122 -4.01 -11.64 -3.96
CA LEU A 122 -4.20 -12.53 -2.81
C LEU A 122 -5.52 -12.28 -2.07
N CYS A 123 -5.99 -11.04 -2.05
CA CYS A 123 -7.24 -10.66 -1.38
C CYS A 123 -8.47 -10.85 -2.27
N LEU A 124 -8.41 -10.46 -3.55
CA LEU A 124 -9.57 -10.42 -4.45
C LEU A 124 -9.72 -11.65 -5.33
N ASN A 125 -8.64 -12.11 -5.97
CA ASN A 125 -8.75 -13.13 -7.03
C ASN A 125 -8.69 -14.56 -6.47
N GLU A 126 -7.83 -14.78 -5.47
CA GLU A 126 -7.68 -16.09 -4.85
C GLU A 126 -8.67 -16.31 -3.69
N THR A 127 -9.35 -15.26 -3.23
CA THR A 127 -10.22 -15.19 -2.04
C THR A 127 -9.68 -15.96 -0.82
N PRO A 128 -9.26 -15.29 0.26
CA PRO A 128 -8.67 -15.97 1.43
C PRO A 128 -9.49 -17.18 1.94
N ALA A 129 -10.82 -17.07 1.92
CA ALA A 129 -11.73 -18.14 2.33
C ALA A 129 -11.59 -19.43 1.51
N ALA A 130 -11.33 -19.35 0.20
CA ALA A 130 -11.14 -20.53 -0.65
C ALA A 130 -9.88 -21.34 -0.25
N HIS A 131 -8.91 -20.69 0.39
CA HIS A 131 -7.69 -21.29 0.91
C HIS A 131 -7.76 -21.60 2.42
N GLY A 132 -8.96 -21.51 3.00
CA GLY A 132 -9.18 -21.72 4.44
C GLY A 132 -8.52 -20.66 5.32
N ILE A 133 -8.30 -19.46 4.79
CA ILE A 133 -7.84 -18.30 5.53
C ILE A 133 -9.08 -17.50 5.95
N ASP A 134 -9.31 -17.42 7.26
CA ASP A 134 -10.50 -16.77 7.82
C ASP A 134 -10.36 -15.24 7.82
N ARG A 135 -9.14 -14.75 7.96
CA ARG A 135 -8.86 -13.32 8.03
C ARG A 135 -7.55 -12.94 7.36
N VAL A 136 -7.53 -11.79 6.70
CA VAL A 136 -6.33 -11.11 6.22
C VAL A 136 -6.28 -9.71 6.80
N THR A 137 -5.11 -9.29 7.28
CA THR A 137 -4.83 -7.88 7.56
C THR A 137 -3.72 -7.41 6.64
N MET A 138 -4.08 -6.52 5.73
CA MET A 138 -3.18 -5.76 4.90
C MET A 138 -2.48 -4.70 5.73
N VAL A 139 -1.16 -4.68 5.69
CA VAL A 139 -0.33 -3.79 6.49
C VAL A 139 0.51 -2.93 5.56
N SER A 140 0.04 -1.71 5.31
CA SER A 140 0.75 -0.71 4.51
C SER A 140 0.41 0.69 5.01
N GLY A 141 1.24 1.67 4.70
CA GLY A 141 0.88 3.08 4.73
C GLY A 141 0.14 3.53 3.47
N ASP A 142 0.11 2.70 2.43
CA ASP A 142 -0.54 3.01 1.18
C ASP A 142 -2.06 2.78 1.26
N THR A 143 -2.83 3.81 0.93
CA THR A 143 -4.28 3.73 0.90
C THR A 143 -4.81 3.08 -0.38
N ASP A 144 -3.97 2.86 -1.40
CA ASP A 144 -4.36 2.10 -2.59
C ASP A 144 -4.86 0.70 -2.26
N TRP A 145 -4.33 0.09 -1.21
CA TRP A 145 -4.75 -1.24 -0.76
C TRP A 145 -6.20 -1.24 -0.24
N TRP A 146 -6.83 -0.09 0.02
CA TRP A 146 -8.23 -0.04 0.42
C TRP A 146 -9.17 -0.57 -0.68
N GLN A 147 -8.72 -0.58 -1.94
CA GLN A 147 -9.45 -1.21 -3.06
C GLN A 147 -9.66 -2.72 -2.87
N ALA A 148 -8.87 -3.36 -2.01
CA ALA A 148 -8.94 -4.80 -1.74
C ALA A 148 -9.69 -5.14 -0.44
N LEU A 149 -10.30 -4.16 0.24
CA LEU A 149 -11.11 -4.41 1.44
C LEU A 149 -12.33 -5.26 1.11
N SER A 150 -12.58 -6.30 1.88
CA SER A 150 -13.71 -7.21 1.68
C SER A 150 -14.10 -7.85 3.01
N PRO A 151 -15.21 -8.61 3.09
CA PRO A 151 -15.46 -9.42 4.28
C PRO A 151 -14.26 -10.32 4.60
N GLY A 152 -13.73 -10.21 5.82
CA GLY A 152 -12.54 -10.94 6.26
C GLY A 152 -11.19 -10.32 5.85
N VAL A 153 -11.18 -9.22 5.10
CA VAL A 153 -9.96 -8.50 4.68
C VAL A 153 -9.99 -7.07 5.20
N ASP A 154 -9.12 -6.79 6.17
CA ASP A 154 -8.94 -5.48 6.77
C ASP A 154 -7.59 -4.87 6.38
N TRP A 155 -7.42 -3.58 6.61
CA TRP A 155 -6.16 -2.86 6.45
C TRP A 155 -5.74 -2.18 7.75
N PHE A 156 -4.44 -2.04 7.96
CA PHE A 156 -3.86 -1.39 9.13
C PHE A 156 -2.54 -0.71 8.78
N THR A 157 -2.36 0.56 9.15
CA THR A 157 -1.07 1.23 9.02
C THR A 157 -0.33 1.31 10.35
N PRO A 158 0.89 0.74 10.46
CA PRO A 158 1.71 0.88 11.66
C PRO A 158 2.32 2.30 11.77
N ILE A 159 2.28 3.11 10.70
CA ILE A 159 2.87 4.46 10.65
C ILE A 159 2.07 5.44 11.51
N THR A 160 0.73 5.34 11.44
CA THR A 160 -0.18 6.24 12.20
C THR A 160 -1.08 5.48 13.18
N ASP A 161 -0.89 4.16 13.29
CA ASP A 161 -1.64 3.26 14.17
C ASP A 161 -3.14 3.27 13.90
N LYS A 162 -3.52 3.27 12.62
CA LYS A 162 -4.92 3.37 12.19
C LYS A 162 -5.39 2.10 11.46
N PRO A 163 -6.50 1.50 11.88
CA PRO A 163 -7.17 0.47 11.10
C PRO A 163 -8.05 1.07 10.02
N MET A 164 -8.38 0.26 9.02
CA MET A 164 -9.45 0.47 8.06
C MET A 164 -10.11 -0.86 7.76
N SER A 165 -11.43 -0.92 7.83
CA SER A 165 -12.23 -2.09 7.44
C SER A 165 -13.22 -1.70 6.34
N LEU A 166 -13.83 -2.70 5.70
CA LEU A 166 -14.90 -2.47 4.74
C LEU A 166 -16.05 -1.63 5.34
N GLU A 167 -16.38 -1.86 6.61
CA GLU A 167 -17.45 -1.11 7.28
C GLU A 167 -17.04 0.35 7.54
N MET A 168 -15.80 0.60 7.93
CA MET A 168 -15.28 1.96 8.10
C MET A 168 -15.23 2.74 6.79
N LEU A 169 -14.90 2.06 5.68
CA LEU A 169 -14.95 2.63 4.33
C LEU A 169 -16.38 3.09 3.98
N ARG A 170 -17.38 2.31 4.38
CA ARG A 170 -18.82 2.55 4.15
C ARG A 170 -19.46 3.58 5.06
N THR A 171 -18.99 3.69 6.30
CA THR A 171 -19.64 4.51 7.34
C THR A 171 -18.96 5.85 7.61
N ALA A 172 -17.84 6.10 6.94
CA ALA A 172 -17.00 7.30 7.02
C ALA A 172 -15.92 7.27 8.14
N ALA A 173 -14.68 6.98 7.72
CA ALA A 173 -13.44 7.37 8.38
C ALA A 173 -12.50 8.21 7.47
N ALA A 174 -12.86 8.44 6.21
CA ALA A 174 -12.07 9.20 5.24
C ALA A 174 -12.74 10.55 4.95
N LYS A 175 -11.93 11.62 4.90
CA LYS A 175 -12.35 13.01 4.60
C LYS A 175 -13.18 13.14 3.32
N ASP A 176 -12.99 12.20 2.38
CA ASP A 176 -13.55 12.23 1.03
C ASP A 176 -14.64 11.16 0.79
N GLY A 177 -15.02 10.40 1.82
CA GLY A 177 -16.11 9.40 1.78
C GLY A 177 -17.44 9.92 2.36
N PRO A 178 -18.40 9.04 2.71
CA PRO A 178 -18.34 7.57 2.65
C PRO A 178 -18.44 7.00 1.23
N PHE A 179 -17.85 5.81 1.03
CA PHE A 179 -17.91 5.05 -0.23
C PHE A 179 -18.82 3.82 -0.06
N ALA A 180 -19.64 3.48 -1.05
CA ALA A 180 -20.49 2.29 -1.02
C ALA A 180 -19.66 0.99 -0.92
N GLY A 181 -18.44 1.03 -1.42
CA GLY A 181 -17.47 -0.05 -1.31
C GLY A 181 -16.13 0.29 -1.98
N PRO A 182 -15.21 -0.69 -2.03
CA PRO A 182 -13.88 -0.51 -2.62
C PRO A 182 -13.92 -0.13 -4.11
N ASP A 183 -14.88 -0.67 -4.88
CA ASP A 183 -15.02 -0.33 -6.30
C ASP A 183 -15.30 1.16 -6.51
N GLU A 184 -16.19 1.75 -5.69
CA GLU A 184 -16.48 3.19 -5.78
C GLU A 184 -15.28 4.04 -5.36
N TYR A 185 -14.50 3.58 -4.36
CA TYR A 185 -13.25 4.23 -3.97
C TYR A 185 -12.22 4.20 -5.11
N LEU A 186 -12.04 3.05 -5.76
CA LEU A 186 -11.13 2.88 -6.89
C LEU A 186 -11.52 3.78 -8.07
N LEU A 187 -12.80 3.79 -8.46
CA LEU A 187 -13.28 4.67 -9.54
C LEU A 187 -13.10 6.15 -9.17
N ALA A 188 -13.35 6.54 -7.92
CA ALA A 188 -13.14 7.91 -7.47
C ALA A 188 -11.66 8.31 -7.57
N LYS A 189 -10.73 7.41 -7.20
CA LYS A 189 -9.29 7.63 -7.39
C LYS A 189 -8.92 7.75 -8.87
N ALA A 190 -9.47 6.92 -9.75
CA ALA A 190 -9.19 6.98 -11.18
C ALA A 190 -9.56 8.34 -11.79
N VAL A 191 -10.67 8.94 -11.35
CA VAL A 191 -11.10 10.28 -11.78
C VAL A 191 -10.27 11.37 -11.11
N ALA A 192 -10.04 11.28 -9.80
CA ALA A 192 -9.35 12.32 -9.04
C ALA A 192 -7.82 12.35 -9.25
N GLY A 193 -7.25 11.24 -9.73
CA GLY A 193 -5.81 11.03 -9.80
C GLY A 193 -5.20 10.67 -8.46
N ASP A 194 -3.87 10.55 -8.48
CA ASP A 194 -3.05 10.29 -7.30
C ASP A 194 -1.76 11.12 -7.36
N PRO A 195 -1.69 12.25 -6.63
CA PRO A 195 -0.49 13.07 -6.58
C PRO A 195 0.75 12.34 -6.03
N SER A 196 0.58 11.35 -5.13
CA SER A 196 1.70 10.61 -4.55
C SER A 196 2.41 9.70 -5.55
N ASP A 197 1.64 9.22 -6.54
CA ASP A 197 2.10 8.41 -7.67
C ASP A 197 2.26 9.21 -8.97
N ASN A 198 2.10 10.53 -8.90
CA ASN A 198 2.17 11.45 -10.03
C ASN A 198 1.17 11.09 -11.15
N ILE A 199 -0.03 10.66 -10.76
CA ILE A 199 -1.16 10.41 -11.65
C ILE A 199 -2.04 11.68 -11.61
N PRO A 200 -2.16 12.45 -12.70
CA PRO A 200 -2.74 13.80 -12.66
C PRO A 200 -4.26 13.84 -12.40
N GLY A 201 -5.00 12.79 -12.78
CA GLY A 201 -6.47 12.80 -12.71
C GLY A 201 -7.11 13.84 -13.63
N VAL A 202 -8.39 14.14 -13.40
CA VAL A 202 -9.13 15.20 -14.08
C VAL A 202 -8.83 16.55 -13.40
N PRO A 203 -8.35 17.58 -14.12
CA PRO A 203 -8.02 18.87 -13.52
C PRO A 203 -9.17 19.48 -12.71
N GLY A 204 -8.87 19.88 -11.46
CA GLY A 204 -9.86 20.50 -10.56
C GLY A 204 -10.83 19.52 -9.90
N VAL A 205 -10.70 18.21 -10.14
CA VAL A 205 -11.57 17.18 -9.57
C VAL A 205 -10.81 16.43 -8.49
N GLY A 206 -11.12 16.72 -7.22
CA GLY A 206 -10.67 15.91 -6.08
C GLY A 206 -11.60 14.73 -5.80
N MET A 207 -11.21 13.84 -4.88
CA MET A 207 -11.94 12.62 -4.51
C MET A 207 -13.44 12.85 -4.23
N ALA A 208 -13.79 13.88 -3.44
CA ALA A 208 -15.19 14.18 -3.13
C ALA A 208 -15.99 14.64 -4.36
N THR A 209 -15.37 15.35 -5.30
CA THR A 209 -16.01 15.77 -6.56
C THR A 209 -16.12 14.59 -7.52
N ALA A 210 -15.07 13.77 -7.64
CA ALA A 210 -15.09 12.53 -8.41
C ALA A 210 -16.24 11.62 -7.98
N LEU A 211 -16.39 11.41 -6.67
CA LEU A 211 -17.47 10.60 -6.10
C LEU A 211 -18.87 11.13 -6.47
N LYS A 212 -19.06 12.45 -6.41
CA LYS A 212 -20.33 13.08 -6.83
C LYS A 212 -20.62 12.86 -8.31
N LEU A 213 -19.61 13.03 -9.17
CA LEU A 213 -19.75 12.84 -10.61
C LEU A 213 -20.09 11.38 -10.95
N LEU A 214 -19.39 10.42 -10.33
CA LEU A 214 -19.65 8.99 -10.52
C LEU A 214 -21.09 8.63 -10.17
N ARG A 215 -21.60 9.13 -9.04
CA ARG A 215 -22.99 8.87 -8.61
C ARG A 215 -24.02 9.59 -9.49
N LEU A 216 -23.74 10.82 -9.90
CA LEU A 216 -24.64 11.62 -10.73
C LEU A 216 -24.80 11.02 -12.13
N HIS A 217 -23.72 10.52 -12.71
CA HIS A 217 -23.69 10.04 -14.08
C HIS A 217 -23.73 8.50 -14.18
N GLY A 218 -23.72 7.78 -13.07
CA GLY A 218 -23.84 6.32 -13.06
C GLY A 218 -22.57 5.57 -13.46
N GLY A 219 -21.39 6.13 -13.20
CA GLY A 219 -20.09 5.52 -13.49
C GLY A 219 -19.21 6.33 -14.45
N LEU A 220 -18.07 5.75 -14.85
CA LEU A 220 -17.11 6.42 -15.74
C LEU A 220 -17.67 6.63 -17.14
N GLU A 221 -18.38 5.64 -17.68
CA GLU A 221 -19.00 5.71 -19.01
C GLU A 221 -20.03 6.84 -19.07
N GLY A 222 -20.83 7.02 -18.02
CA GLY A 222 -21.79 8.10 -17.94
C GLY A 222 -21.15 9.48 -17.81
N ILE A 223 -20.00 9.58 -17.12
CA ILE A 223 -19.21 10.82 -17.10
C ILE A 223 -18.75 11.15 -18.52
N GLN A 224 -18.17 10.19 -19.24
CA GLN A 224 -17.68 10.40 -20.61
C GLN A 224 -18.80 10.88 -21.54
N GLN A 225 -19.96 10.22 -21.52
CA GLN A 225 -21.13 10.60 -22.31
C GLN A 225 -21.70 11.98 -21.99
N SER A 226 -21.41 12.55 -20.81
CA SER A 226 -21.91 13.87 -20.41
C SER A 226 -21.03 15.03 -20.86
N VAL A 227 -19.82 14.74 -21.36
CA VAL A 227 -18.84 15.74 -21.82
C VAL A 227 -18.84 15.87 -23.36
N ASP A 228 -19.31 14.85 -24.07
CA ASP A 228 -19.54 14.84 -25.53
C ASP A 228 -20.84 15.57 -25.92
#